data_AF-A0A2U3JZ00-F1
#
_entry.id   AF-A0A2U3JZ00-F1
#
_cell.length_a   1.000
_cell.length_b   1.000
_cell.length_c   1.000
_cell.angle_alpha   90.00
_cell.angle_beta   90.00
_cell.angle_gamma   90.00
#
_symmetry.space_group_name_H-M   'P 1'
#
loop_
_entity.id
_entity.type
_entity.pdbx_description
1 polymer ?
#
loop_
_entity_poly.entity_id
_entity_poly.type
_entity_poly.pdbx_seq_one_letter_code
_entity_poly.pdbx_strand_id
1 'polypeptide(L)'
;MSITRRIFLRNSALAVVGTAAIPSFLTRAAYGAVESGTRNKRLVVIFQRGAADGLNIVVPHAEPAYYAMRPSINIPRNSVMDLDGFFGLHPSLAPFQPLWNQRHLAIVHAAGSPDTTRSHFDAQDYMESGTPGVKATDDGWLNRCLHALTAADDKSAFRAIAMGPSLPRILSGSERALAVNNVNDFGVGGRNGNATANTFEAMYAQSVDSVLHGTGQETFDAVKMLKSADPSKYKPAVGERRQHAGPDCQCSD
;
A
#
# COMPACT_ATOMS: atom_id res chain seq x y z
N MET A 1 36.09 38.42 11.54
CA MET A 1 36.92 37.49 10.77
C MET A 1 36.87 37.89 9.31
N SER A 2 38.01 38.18 8.67
CA SER A 2 38.07 38.54 7.25
C SER A 2 37.97 37.28 6.39
N ILE A 3 36.96 37.19 5.52
CA ILE A 3 36.80 36.10 4.56
C ILE A 3 37.88 36.26 3.48
N THR A 4 38.86 35.35 3.46
CA THR A 4 39.93 35.37 2.45
C THR A 4 39.46 34.67 1.17
N ARG A 5 39.82 35.18 -0.01
CA ARG A 5 39.46 34.62 -1.34
C ARG A 5 39.68 33.11 -1.48
N ARG A 6 40.72 32.58 -0.82
CA ARG A 6 41.03 31.14 -0.80
C ARG A 6 40.03 30.31 0.02
N ILE A 7 39.55 30.85 1.12
CA ILE A 7 38.53 30.24 1.97
C ILE A 7 37.18 30.31 1.23
N PHE A 8 36.89 31.43 0.57
CA PHE A 8 35.72 31.57 -0.28
C PHE A 8 35.72 30.52 -1.40
N LEU A 9 36.76 30.46 -2.24
CA LEU A 9 36.83 29.49 -3.36
C LEU A 9 36.78 28.03 -2.90
N ARG A 10 37.43 27.70 -1.77
CA ARG A 10 37.41 26.34 -1.22
C ARG A 10 36.02 25.96 -0.70
N ASN A 11 35.33 26.90 -0.05
CA ASN A 11 33.99 26.68 0.48
C ASN A 11 32.94 26.68 -0.66
N SER A 12 33.10 27.53 -1.68
CA SER A 12 32.25 27.54 -2.88
C SER A 12 32.39 26.25 -3.69
N ALA A 13 33.60 25.70 -3.83
CA ALA A 13 33.82 24.43 -4.52
C ALA A 13 33.16 23.24 -3.79
N LEU A 14 33.20 23.22 -2.45
CA LEU A 14 32.49 22.22 -1.64
C LEU A 14 30.97 22.38 -1.71
N ALA A 15 30.47 23.62 -1.78
CA ALA A 15 29.04 23.89 -1.94
C ALA A 15 28.51 23.40 -3.30
N VAL A 16 29.25 23.62 -4.39
CA VAL A 16 28.87 23.16 -5.74
C VAL A 16 28.84 21.63 -5.83
N VAL A 17 29.83 20.94 -5.24
CA VAL A 17 29.86 19.47 -5.19
C VAL A 17 28.73 18.94 -4.31
N GLY A 18 28.44 19.59 -3.18
CA GLY A 18 27.33 19.24 -2.29
C GLY A 18 25.97 19.34 -2.97
N THR A 19 25.74 20.37 -3.79
CA THR A 19 24.48 20.54 -4.54
C THR A 19 24.38 19.63 -5.77
N ALA A 20 25.49 19.31 -6.44
CA ALA A 20 25.51 18.43 -7.60
C ALA A 20 25.36 16.94 -7.23
N ALA A 21 25.63 16.58 -5.97
CA ALA A 21 25.52 15.22 -5.46
C ALA A 21 24.13 14.89 -4.88
N ILE A 22 23.20 15.84 -4.82
CA ILE A 22 21.83 15.57 -4.37
C ILE A 22 21.10 14.85 -5.51
N PRO A 23 20.70 13.58 -5.32
CA PRO A 23 19.90 12.89 -6.33
C PRO A 23 18.63 13.69 -6.61
N SER A 24 18.30 13.85 -7.89
CA SER A 24 17.13 14.64 -8.34
C SER A 24 15.79 14.16 -7.77
N PHE A 25 15.71 12.94 -7.25
CA PHE A 25 14.53 12.46 -6.54
C PHE A 25 14.36 13.09 -5.16
N LEU A 26 15.44 13.47 -4.47
CA LEU A 26 15.38 14.14 -3.17
C LEU A 26 14.94 15.59 -3.32
N THR A 27 15.40 16.29 -4.37
CA THR A 27 14.89 17.63 -4.69
C THR A 27 13.44 17.59 -5.13
N ARG A 28 12.99 16.56 -5.85
CA ARG A 28 11.57 16.37 -6.19
C ARG A 28 10.69 16.03 -4.97
N ALA A 29 11.18 15.20 -4.06
CA ALA A 29 10.49 14.93 -2.79
C ALA A 29 10.35 16.19 -1.93
N ALA A 30 11.35 17.07 -2.00
CA ALA A 30 11.40 18.37 -1.34
C ALA A 30 10.43 19.41 -1.90
N TYR A 31 10.25 19.44 -3.22
CA TYR A 31 9.34 20.38 -3.89
C TYR A 31 7.93 19.79 -4.11
N GLY A 32 7.75 18.49 -3.95
CA GLY A 32 6.46 17.78 -4.04
C GLY A 32 5.60 17.85 -2.78
N ALA A 33 5.99 18.69 -1.81
CA ALA A 33 5.22 18.93 -0.60
C ALA A 33 3.92 19.70 -0.92
N VAL A 34 2.87 18.90 -1.11
CA VAL A 34 1.48 19.18 -0.75
C VAL A 34 0.89 20.47 -1.35
N GLU A 35 0.31 20.36 -2.55
CA GLU A 35 -0.89 21.17 -2.83
C GLU A 35 -1.97 20.78 -1.82
N SER A 36 -2.04 21.56 -0.74
CA SER A 36 -3.08 21.45 0.28
C SER A 36 -4.40 21.92 -0.32
N GLY A 37 -5.14 21.01 -0.95
CA GLY A 37 -6.45 21.37 -1.53
C GLY A 37 -7.17 20.25 -2.28
N THR A 38 -6.46 19.30 -2.88
CA THR A 38 -7.07 18.13 -3.50
C THR A 38 -7.20 17.03 -2.46
N ARG A 39 -8.45 16.64 -2.13
CA ARG A 39 -8.68 15.39 -1.38
C ARG A 39 -8.08 14.25 -2.19
N ASN A 40 -6.90 13.78 -1.79
CA ASN A 40 -6.28 12.59 -2.35
C ASN A 40 -7.25 11.42 -2.14
N LYS A 41 -7.94 11.02 -3.22
CA LYS A 41 -8.80 9.84 -3.22
C LYS A 41 -7.90 8.63 -2.96
N ARG A 42 -8.14 7.92 -1.87
CA ARG A 42 -7.40 6.72 -1.49
C ARG A 42 -8.23 5.50 -1.84
N LEU A 43 -7.67 4.62 -2.66
CA LEU A 43 -8.22 3.30 -2.93
C LEU A 43 -7.48 2.28 -2.06
N VAL A 44 -8.23 1.49 -1.30
CA VAL A 44 -7.71 0.33 -0.58
C VAL A 44 -8.32 -0.91 -1.22
N VAL A 45 -7.47 -1.82 -1.69
CA VAL A 45 -7.88 -3.10 -2.26
C VAL A 45 -7.45 -4.20 -1.31
N ILE A 46 -8.41 -5.02 -0.87
CA ILE A 46 -8.15 -6.16 0.01
C ILE A 46 -8.36 -7.42 -0.82
N PHE A 47 -7.29 -8.19 -1.00
CA PHE A 47 -7.35 -9.45 -1.73
C PHE A 47 -7.42 -10.62 -0.76
N GLN A 48 -8.58 -11.27 -0.69
CA GLN A 48 -8.82 -12.41 0.19
C GLN A 48 -8.39 -13.71 -0.50
N ARG A 49 -7.14 -14.12 -0.27
CA ARG A 49 -6.62 -15.41 -0.74
C ARG A 49 -7.26 -16.56 0.03
N GLY A 50 -7.44 -17.72 -0.62
CA GLY A 50 -8.01 -18.92 0.02
C GLY A 50 -9.51 -19.12 -0.18
N ALA A 51 -10.05 -18.68 -1.32
CA ALA A 51 -11.43 -18.94 -1.76
C ALA A 51 -12.51 -18.39 -0.82
N ALA A 52 -12.59 -17.06 -0.71
CA ALA A 52 -13.68 -16.38 -0.01
C ALA A 52 -15.05 -16.79 -0.59
N ASP A 53 -15.91 -17.35 0.26
CA ASP A 53 -17.25 -17.78 -0.12
C ASP A 53 -18.22 -16.59 -0.12
N GLY A 54 -18.39 -15.94 -1.28
CA GLY A 54 -19.27 -14.79 -1.44
C GLY A 54 -20.72 -15.02 -1.01
N LEU A 55 -21.24 -16.25 -1.18
CA LEU A 55 -22.61 -16.63 -0.80
C LEU A 55 -22.77 -16.85 0.71
N ASN A 56 -21.67 -17.01 1.45
CA ASN A 56 -21.68 -17.00 2.92
C ASN A 56 -21.24 -15.64 3.50
N ILE A 57 -20.59 -14.77 2.74
CA ILE A 57 -20.31 -13.38 3.13
C ILE A 57 -21.59 -12.55 3.06
N VAL A 58 -22.31 -12.63 1.93
CA VAL A 58 -23.60 -11.99 1.72
C VAL A 58 -24.60 -13.06 1.31
N VAL A 59 -25.35 -13.51 2.30
CA VAL A 59 -26.23 -14.67 2.27
C VAL A 59 -27.57 -14.29 1.62
N PRO A 60 -28.00 -14.93 0.52
CA PRO A 60 -29.34 -14.78 -0.02
C PRO A 60 -30.34 -15.58 0.83
N HIS A 61 -30.59 -15.13 2.07
CA HIS A 61 -31.35 -15.89 3.07
C HIS A 61 -32.81 -16.12 2.68
N ALA A 62 -33.36 -15.32 1.77
CA ALA A 62 -34.70 -15.54 1.23
C ALA A 62 -34.78 -16.65 0.17
N GLU A 63 -33.66 -17.04 -0.45
CA GLU A 63 -33.58 -17.99 -1.57
C GLU A 63 -33.58 -19.45 -1.09
N PRO A 64 -34.63 -20.25 -1.37
CA PRO A 64 -34.67 -21.66 -0.96
C PRO A 64 -33.56 -22.51 -1.60
N ALA A 65 -33.14 -22.21 -2.83
CA ALA A 65 -32.12 -22.97 -3.52
C ALA A 65 -30.76 -22.89 -2.81
N TYR A 66 -30.46 -21.77 -2.12
CA TYR A 66 -29.23 -21.65 -1.32
C TYR A 66 -29.14 -22.72 -0.23
N TYR A 67 -30.23 -22.99 0.48
CA TYR A 67 -30.27 -24.00 1.53
C TYR A 67 -30.22 -25.42 0.95
N ALA A 68 -30.94 -25.66 -0.15
CA ALA A 68 -30.95 -26.96 -0.82
C ALA A 68 -29.58 -27.35 -1.40
N MET A 69 -28.86 -26.38 -1.98
CA MET A 69 -27.54 -26.59 -2.58
C MET A 69 -26.39 -26.59 -1.56
N ARG A 70 -26.63 -26.12 -0.33
CA ARG A 70 -25.59 -25.96 0.70
C ARG A 70 -25.98 -26.57 2.05
N PRO A 71 -26.39 -27.85 2.11
CA PRO A 71 -26.95 -28.45 3.32
C PRO A 71 -26.01 -28.44 4.53
N SER A 72 -24.69 -28.52 4.31
CA SER A 72 -23.68 -28.59 5.37
C SER A 72 -23.07 -27.24 5.77
N ILE A 73 -23.15 -26.22 4.91
CA ILE A 73 -22.41 -24.96 5.08
C ILE A 73 -23.31 -23.71 5.00
N ASN A 74 -24.62 -23.88 4.87
CA ASN A 74 -25.53 -22.73 4.86
C ASN A 74 -25.52 -21.99 6.21
N ILE A 75 -25.84 -20.71 6.15
CA ILE A 75 -26.09 -19.88 7.32
C ILE A 75 -27.60 -19.85 7.59
N PRO A 76 -28.08 -20.26 8.79
CA PRO A 76 -29.49 -20.26 9.13
C PRO A 76 -30.14 -18.88 8.92
N ARG A 77 -31.36 -18.86 8.36
CA ARG A 77 -32.08 -17.62 8.03
C ARG A 77 -32.23 -16.65 9.21
N ASN A 78 -32.39 -17.16 10.42
CA ASN A 78 -32.53 -16.35 11.64
C ASN A 78 -31.20 -15.85 12.23
N SER A 79 -30.07 -16.29 11.69
CA SER A 79 -28.73 -15.90 12.16
C SER A 79 -28.08 -14.81 11.30
N VAL A 80 -28.59 -14.59 10.09
CA VAL A 80 -28.08 -13.54 9.20
C VAL A 80 -28.51 -12.16 9.67
N MET A 81 -27.69 -11.17 9.39
CA MET A 81 -28.05 -9.77 9.59
C MET A 81 -28.70 -9.25 8.32
N ASP A 82 -30.02 -9.17 8.35
CA ASP A 82 -30.82 -8.77 7.20
C ASP A 82 -30.45 -7.37 6.69
N LEU A 83 -30.27 -7.25 5.37
CA LEU A 83 -29.89 -6.00 4.69
C LEU A 83 -31.08 -5.37 3.97
N ASP A 84 -31.91 -6.19 3.30
CA ASP A 84 -32.98 -5.74 2.41
C ASP A 84 -34.20 -6.68 2.35
N GLY A 85 -34.27 -7.69 3.22
CA GLY A 85 -35.32 -8.72 3.21
C GLY A 85 -35.03 -9.92 2.31
N PHE A 86 -34.00 -9.86 1.47
CA PHE A 86 -33.56 -10.97 0.62
C PHE A 86 -32.13 -11.42 0.91
N PHE A 87 -31.22 -10.45 1.06
CA PHE A 87 -29.81 -10.64 1.38
C PHE A 87 -29.52 -10.25 2.83
N GLY A 88 -28.52 -10.91 3.42
CA GLY A 88 -28.06 -10.67 4.77
C GLY A 88 -26.56 -10.86 4.91
N LEU A 89 -25.92 -10.13 5.83
CA LEU A 89 -24.51 -10.35 6.15
C LEU A 89 -24.34 -11.57 7.05
N HIS A 90 -23.20 -12.27 6.88
CA HIS A 90 -22.73 -13.26 7.83
C HIS A 90 -22.64 -12.67 9.24
N PRO A 91 -23.05 -13.36 10.32
CA PRO A 91 -22.97 -12.84 11.70
C PRO A 91 -21.59 -12.29 12.09
N SER A 92 -20.51 -12.94 11.66
CA SER A 92 -19.12 -12.46 11.89
C SER A 92 -18.79 -11.12 11.23
N LEU A 93 -19.60 -10.64 10.29
CA LEU A 93 -19.48 -9.33 9.64
C LEU A 93 -20.36 -8.27 10.29
N ALA A 94 -20.82 -8.48 11.52
CA ALA A 94 -21.60 -7.49 12.27
C ALA A 94 -20.98 -6.09 12.31
N PRO A 95 -19.65 -5.92 12.39
CA PRO A 95 -19.03 -4.59 12.31
C PRO A 95 -19.30 -3.82 11.01
N PHE A 96 -19.73 -4.48 9.92
CA PHE A 96 -20.06 -3.84 8.65
C PHE A 96 -21.50 -3.33 8.58
N GLN A 97 -22.40 -3.79 9.45
CA GLN A 97 -23.81 -3.38 9.40
C GLN A 97 -24.02 -1.87 9.61
N PRO A 98 -23.28 -1.16 10.49
CA PRO A 98 -23.35 0.29 10.57
C PRO A 98 -22.98 0.98 9.25
N LEU A 99 -22.01 0.45 8.50
CA LEU A 99 -21.61 1.01 7.19
C LEU A 99 -22.70 0.84 6.14
N TRP A 100 -23.40 -0.30 6.16
CA TRP A 100 -24.58 -0.51 5.32
C TRP A 100 -25.70 0.47 5.65
N ASN A 101 -26.06 0.57 6.94
CA ASN A 101 -27.14 1.45 7.40
C ASN A 101 -26.86 2.93 7.09
N GLN A 102 -25.58 3.34 7.12
CA GLN A 102 -25.13 4.68 6.76
C GLN A 102 -24.98 4.89 5.24
N ARG A 103 -25.22 3.87 4.41
CA ARG A 103 -25.01 3.88 2.95
C ARG A 103 -23.57 4.17 2.54
N HIS A 104 -22.61 3.74 3.37
CA HIS A 104 -21.17 3.79 3.09
C HIS A 104 -20.63 2.47 2.54
N LEU A 105 -21.39 1.38 2.64
CA LEU A 105 -21.09 0.07 2.06
C LEU A 105 -22.02 -0.20 0.88
N ALA A 106 -21.45 -0.64 -0.24
CA ALA A 106 -22.16 -1.19 -1.37
C ALA A 106 -21.67 -2.61 -1.65
N ILE A 107 -22.61 -3.50 -1.97
CA ILE A 107 -22.34 -4.89 -2.30
C ILE A 107 -22.75 -5.09 -3.76
N VAL A 108 -21.86 -5.67 -4.56
CA VAL A 108 -22.13 -6.00 -5.96
C VAL A 108 -22.14 -7.52 -6.09
N HIS A 109 -23.32 -8.09 -6.29
CA HIS A 109 -23.50 -9.51 -6.54
C HIS A 109 -23.29 -9.87 -8.00
N ALA A 110 -23.11 -11.17 -8.27
CA ALA A 110 -22.90 -11.71 -9.61
C ALA A 110 -21.72 -11.05 -10.37
N ALA A 111 -20.75 -10.52 -9.64
CA ALA A 111 -19.48 -10.05 -10.17
C ALA A 111 -18.43 -11.15 -10.00
N GLY A 112 -17.77 -11.53 -11.08
CA GLY A 112 -16.76 -12.58 -11.07
C GLY A 112 -15.91 -12.58 -12.33
N SER A 113 -14.88 -13.43 -12.35
CA SER A 113 -14.06 -13.65 -13.53
C SER A 113 -14.90 -14.27 -14.65
N PRO A 114 -14.79 -13.79 -15.90
CA PRO A 114 -15.38 -14.45 -17.06
C PRO A 114 -14.65 -15.76 -17.43
N ASP A 115 -13.43 -15.95 -16.93
CA ASP A 115 -12.67 -17.19 -17.10
C ASP A 115 -13.12 -18.26 -16.10
N THR A 116 -13.30 -19.49 -16.59
CA THR A 116 -13.83 -20.63 -15.83
C THR A 116 -12.75 -21.58 -15.31
N THR A 117 -11.50 -21.11 -15.18
CA THR A 117 -10.41 -21.95 -14.67
C THR A 117 -10.75 -22.52 -13.29
N ARG A 118 -10.36 -23.77 -13.07
CA ARG A 118 -10.46 -24.45 -11.76
C ARG A 118 -9.13 -24.44 -11.01
N SER A 119 -8.09 -23.82 -11.58
CA SER A 119 -6.79 -23.66 -10.93
C SER A 119 -6.80 -22.40 -10.06
N HIS A 120 -6.59 -22.57 -8.75
CA HIS A 120 -6.45 -21.44 -7.84
C HIS A 120 -5.28 -20.53 -8.20
N PHE A 121 -4.18 -21.10 -8.71
CA PHE A 121 -3.02 -20.34 -9.15
C PHE A 121 -3.35 -19.45 -10.35
N ASP A 122 -4.01 -20.03 -11.37
CA ASP A 122 -4.41 -19.26 -12.56
C ASP A 122 -5.44 -18.17 -12.21
N ALA A 123 -6.44 -18.50 -11.38
CA ALA A 123 -7.45 -17.53 -10.97
C ALA A 123 -6.83 -16.36 -10.18
N GLN A 124 -5.87 -16.65 -9.30
CA GLN A 124 -5.12 -15.63 -8.57
C GLN A 124 -4.29 -14.76 -9.53
N ASP A 125 -3.56 -15.39 -10.46
CA ASP A 125 -2.77 -14.66 -11.46
C ASP A 125 -3.64 -13.72 -12.30
N TYR A 126 -4.82 -14.18 -12.73
CA TYR A 126 -5.77 -13.36 -13.48
C TYR A 126 -6.36 -12.22 -12.66
N MET A 127 -6.58 -12.39 -11.37
CA MET A 127 -7.01 -11.31 -10.48
C MET A 127 -5.90 -10.28 -10.24
N GLU A 128 -4.64 -10.71 -10.15
CA GLU A 128 -3.49 -9.82 -10.00
C GLU A 128 -3.13 -9.12 -11.31
N SER A 129 -3.24 -9.79 -12.47
CA SER A 129 -2.99 -9.21 -13.79
C SER A 129 -4.16 -8.36 -14.30
N GLY A 130 -5.40 -8.68 -13.90
CA GLY A 130 -6.62 -8.07 -14.43
C GLY A 130 -6.95 -8.51 -15.87
N THR A 131 -6.43 -9.65 -16.33
CA THR A 131 -6.63 -10.18 -17.69
C THR A 131 -7.03 -11.66 -17.68
N PRO A 132 -8.28 -11.97 -17.28
CA PRO A 132 -8.77 -13.35 -17.23
C PRO A 132 -8.60 -14.11 -18.55
N GLY A 133 -8.03 -15.31 -18.49
CA GLY A 133 -7.80 -16.18 -19.65
C GLY A 133 -6.52 -15.86 -20.45
N VAL A 134 -5.78 -14.80 -20.12
CA VAL A 134 -4.56 -14.40 -20.85
C VAL A 134 -3.33 -14.59 -19.96
N LYS A 135 -2.72 -15.78 -20.04
CA LYS A 135 -1.52 -16.12 -19.24
C LYS A 135 -0.27 -15.33 -19.59
N ALA A 136 -0.19 -14.83 -20.83
CA ALA A 136 0.95 -14.07 -21.35
C ALA A 136 0.98 -12.59 -20.89
N THR A 137 0.06 -12.17 -20.01
CA THR A 137 0.12 -10.82 -19.44
C THR A 137 1.21 -10.75 -18.38
N ASP A 138 2.27 -10.02 -18.67
CA ASP A 138 3.46 -9.91 -17.84
C ASP A 138 3.35 -8.85 -16.72
N ASP A 139 2.33 -7.98 -16.79
CA ASP A 139 2.13 -6.87 -15.86
C ASP A 139 0.85 -6.96 -15.03
N GLY A 140 0.90 -6.35 -13.86
CA GLY A 140 -0.21 -6.22 -12.93
C GLY A 140 -1.10 -5.03 -13.24
N TRP A 141 -2.40 -5.16 -12.97
CA TRP A 141 -3.34 -4.08 -13.27
C TRP A 141 -3.07 -2.81 -12.44
N LEU A 142 -2.54 -2.94 -11.22
CA LEU A 142 -2.22 -1.78 -10.40
C LEU A 142 -0.98 -1.06 -10.92
N ASN A 143 0.01 -1.78 -11.47
CA ASN A 143 1.13 -1.16 -12.19
C ASN A 143 0.65 -0.38 -13.43
N ARG A 144 -0.25 -0.97 -14.23
CA ARG A 144 -0.87 -0.27 -15.37
C ARG A 144 -1.71 0.94 -14.93
N CYS A 145 -2.40 0.83 -13.80
CA CYS A 145 -3.15 1.94 -13.21
C CYS A 145 -2.21 3.10 -12.81
N LEU A 146 -1.05 2.81 -12.20
CA LEU A 146 -0.05 3.82 -11.87
C LEU A 146 0.45 4.55 -13.13
N HIS A 147 0.67 3.81 -14.23
CA HIS A 147 1.06 4.39 -15.51
C HIS A 147 -0.01 5.36 -16.05
N ALA A 148 -1.28 4.98 -15.98
CA ALA A 148 -2.40 5.78 -16.48
C ALA A 148 -2.73 7.00 -15.59
N LEU A 149 -2.53 6.90 -14.28
CA LEU A 149 -2.81 7.98 -13.32
C LEU A 149 -1.79 9.12 -13.40
N THR A 150 -0.59 8.88 -13.92
CA THR A 150 0.43 9.92 -14.04
C THR A 150 0.23 10.75 -15.30
N ALA A 151 -0.45 11.89 -15.17
CA ALA A 151 -0.30 12.99 -16.10
C ALA A 151 1.05 13.69 -15.82
N ALA A 152 1.91 13.75 -16.84
CA ALA A 152 3.03 14.68 -17.03
C ALA A 152 4.06 14.91 -15.89
N ASP A 153 5.33 14.71 -16.24
CA ASP A 153 6.57 15.20 -15.60
C ASP A 153 7.05 14.71 -14.22
N ASP A 154 6.22 14.16 -13.33
CA ASP A 154 6.65 13.90 -11.93
C ASP A 154 6.85 12.42 -11.56
N LYS A 155 7.77 11.75 -12.27
CA LYS A 155 8.22 10.39 -11.93
C LYS A 155 9.22 10.42 -10.77
N SER A 156 8.75 10.17 -9.55
CA SER A 156 9.61 9.76 -8.42
C SER A 156 10.49 8.56 -8.81
N ALA A 157 11.64 8.35 -8.15
CA ALA A 157 12.57 7.25 -8.44
C ALA A 157 11.89 5.87 -8.45
N PHE A 158 10.87 5.70 -7.61
CA PHE A 158 9.93 4.59 -7.58
C PHE A 158 8.51 5.13 -7.30
N ARG A 159 7.51 4.46 -7.84
CA ARG A 159 6.09 4.87 -7.85
C ARG A 159 5.22 4.06 -6.91
N ALA A 160 5.70 2.88 -6.52
CA ALA A 160 5.02 1.99 -5.59
C ALA A 160 6.02 1.27 -4.69
N ILE A 161 5.54 0.87 -3.51
CA ILE A 161 6.26 0.05 -2.55
C ILE A 161 5.39 -1.15 -2.22
N ALA A 162 5.96 -2.34 -2.28
CA ALA A 162 5.39 -3.56 -1.74
C ALA A 162 6.11 -3.91 -0.44
N MET A 163 5.35 -4.29 0.59
CA MET A 163 5.93 -4.83 1.82
C MET A 163 6.07 -6.35 1.66
N GLY A 164 7.30 -6.84 1.60
CA GLY A 164 7.60 -8.26 1.44
C GLY A 164 8.93 -8.52 0.74
N PRO A 165 9.32 -9.80 0.62
CA PRO A 165 10.62 -10.21 0.07
C PRO A 165 10.70 -10.09 -1.46
N SER A 166 9.55 -10.03 -2.14
CA SER A 166 9.46 -9.92 -3.59
C SER A 166 8.31 -9.01 -4.01
N LEU A 167 8.38 -8.51 -5.24
CA LEU A 167 7.33 -7.68 -5.79
C LEU A 167 6.14 -8.57 -6.21
N PRO A 168 4.91 -8.31 -5.70
CA PRO A 168 3.74 -9.07 -6.11
C PRO A 168 3.36 -8.76 -7.56
N ARG A 169 2.72 -9.71 -8.25
CA ARG A 169 2.36 -9.60 -9.67
C ARG A 169 1.46 -8.39 -9.93
N ILE A 170 0.55 -8.07 -9.01
CA ILE A 170 -0.31 -6.88 -9.13
C ILE A 170 0.48 -5.55 -9.33
N LEU A 171 1.73 -5.50 -8.86
CA LEU A 171 2.64 -4.36 -9.00
C LEU A 171 3.78 -4.59 -10.02
N SER A 172 3.89 -5.76 -10.66
CA SER A 172 4.89 -5.98 -11.72
C SER A 172 4.51 -5.20 -12.99
N GLY A 173 5.51 -4.71 -13.72
CA GLY A 173 5.29 -4.00 -14.97
C GLY A 173 6.34 -2.92 -15.23
N SER A 174 5.99 -1.97 -16.11
CA SER A 174 6.89 -0.93 -16.58
C SER A 174 7.12 0.19 -15.55
N GLU A 175 6.15 0.42 -14.65
CA GLU A 175 6.32 1.39 -13.58
C GLU A 175 7.21 0.84 -12.47
N ARG A 176 8.14 1.68 -11.99
CA ARG A 176 9.15 1.28 -11.01
C ARG A 176 8.49 1.06 -9.65
N ALA A 177 8.47 -0.18 -9.19
CA ALA A 177 8.01 -0.55 -7.86
C ALA A 177 9.13 -1.25 -7.06
N LEU A 178 9.18 -1.02 -5.76
CA LEU A 178 10.19 -1.58 -4.88
C LEU A 178 9.55 -2.53 -3.86
N ALA A 179 10.13 -3.72 -3.68
CA ALA A 179 9.81 -4.58 -2.57
C ALA A 179 10.75 -4.30 -1.39
N VAL A 180 10.20 -4.05 -0.21
CA VAL A 180 10.95 -3.87 1.04
C VAL A 180 10.35 -4.75 2.12
N ASN A 181 11.17 -5.46 2.89
CA ASN A 181 10.67 -6.27 4.00
C ASN A 181 10.12 -5.39 5.14
N ASN A 182 10.70 -4.21 5.32
CA ASN A 182 10.37 -3.28 6.37
C ASN A 182 10.61 -1.86 5.86
N VAL A 183 9.61 -1.00 6.02
CA VAL A 183 9.70 0.42 5.62
C VAL A 183 10.76 1.15 6.46
N ASN A 184 11.02 0.71 7.69
CA ASN A 184 12.04 1.31 8.56
C ASN A 184 13.47 0.99 8.11
N ASP A 185 13.68 -0.11 7.40
CA ASP A 185 15.00 -0.51 6.89
C ASP A 185 15.32 0.18 5.55
N PHE A 186 14.33 0.91 5.00
CA PHE A 186 14.51 1.69 3.79
C PHE A 186 15.32 2.96 4.09
N GLY A 187 16.62 2.91 3.79
CA GLY A 187 17.54 4.05 3.87
C GLY A 187 18.07 4.44 2.50
N VAL A 188 18.23 5.75 2.26
CA VAL A 188 18.99 6.25 1.11
C VAL A 188 20.48 6.19 1.46
N GLY A 189 21.10 5.03 1.18
CA GLY A 189 22.52 4.80 1.40
C GLY A 189 23.29 4.85 0.08
N GLY A 190 24.17 5.82 -0.10
CA GLY A 190 25.27 5.68 -1.07
C GLY A 190 26.08 4.41 -0.74
N ARG A 191 26.64 3.75 -1.77
CA ARG A 191 27.43 2.51 -1.72
C ARG A 191 28.39 2.42 -0.51
N ASN A 192 27.90 2.04 0.66
CA ASN A 192 28.57 1.57 1.88
C ASN A 192 27.60 1.73 3.05
N GLY A 193 26.78 0.70 3.28
CA GLY A 193 25.62 0.72 4.18
C GLY A 193 25.94 0.72 5.67
N ASN A 194 26.79 1.62 6.19
CA ASN A 194 27.03 1.70 7.63
C ASN A 194 27.30 3.10 8.23
N ALA A 195 27.08 4.23 7.53
CA ALA A 195 27.32 5.53 8.16
C ALA A 195 26.63 6.75 7.51
N THR A 196 25.29 6.87 7.50
CA THR A 196 24.67 8.12 7.00
C THR A 196 23.30 8.55 7.56
N ALA A 197 22.74 7.95 8.62
CA ALA A 197 21.57 8.58 9.27
C ALA A 197 22.03 9.73 10.19
N ASN A 198 22.96 9.44 11.11
CA ASN A 198 23.41 10.41 12.11
C ASN A 198 24.41 11.45 11.56
N THR A 199 25.14 11.14 10.49
CA THR A 199 26.09 12.06 9.85
C THR A 199 25.40 13.12 8.99
N PHE A 200 24.26 12.79 8.36
CA PHE A 200 23.46 13.78 7.65
C PHE A 200 22.77 14.75 8.62
N GLU A 201 22.21 14.25 9.72
CA GLU A 201 21.60 15.07 10.78
C GLU A 201 22.61 16.00 11.45
N ALA A 202 23.83 15.53 11.71
CA ALA A 202 24.92 16.34 12.25
C ALA A 202 25.46 17.40 11.27
N MET A 203 25.46 17.11 9.96
CA MET A 203 25.84 18.09 8.92
C MET A 203 24.73 19.14 8.70
N TYR A 204 23.46 18.75 8.79
CA TYR A 204 22.30 19.63 8.68
C TYR A 204 22.20 20.61 9.86
N ALA A 205 22.52 20.15 11.07
CA ALA A 205 22.56 20.98 12.27
C ALA A 205 23.68 22.06 12.24
N GLN A 206 24.73 21.85 11.43
CA GLN A 206 25.85 22.80 11.29
C GLN A 206 25.75 23.72 10.07
N SER A 207 24.87 23.46 9.10
CA SER A 207 24.72 24.34 7.94
C SER A 207 23.77 25.50 8.25
N VAL A 208 24.36 26.63 8.66
CA VAL A 208 23.70 27.94 8.73
C VAL A 208 23.39 28.44 7.32
N ASP A 209 22.32 27.95 6.69
CA ASP A 209 21.69 28.71 5.62
C ASP A 209 20.18 28.48 5.50
N SER A 210 19.47 29.60 5.34
CA SER A 210 18.02 29.76 5.46
C SER A 210 17.19 29.12 4.33
N VAL A 211 17.84 28.59 3.30
CA VAL A 211 17.20 28.00 2.11
C VAL A 211 16.88 26.51 2.30
N LEU A 212 17.49 25.83 3.27
CA LEU A 212 17.27 24.41 3.56
C LEU A 212 16.22 24.15 4.65
N HIS A 213 15.69 25.17 5.33
CA HIS A 213 14.80 24.97 6.47
C HIS A 213 13.44 24.36 6.09
N GLY A 214 12.90 24.58 4.90
CA GLY A 214 11.58 24.02 4.52
C GLY A 214 11.60 22.52 4.24
N THR A 215 12.53 22.08 3.39
CA THR A 215 12.60 20.70 2.89
C THR A 215 13.02 19.67 3.93
N GLY A 216 13.98 20.01 4.80
CA GLY A 216 14.42 19.11 5.86
C GLY A 216 13.30 18.90 6.87
N GLN A 217 12.62 19.98 7.25
CA GLN A 217 11.59 19.98 8.27
C GLN A 217 10.39 19.11 7.87
N GLU A 218 10.01 19.08 6.59
CA GLU A 218 8.93 18.22 6.08
C GLU A 218 9.32 16.73 6.02
N THR A 219 10.57 16.41 5.68
CA THR A 219 11.07 15.03 5.71
C THR A 219 11.15 14.53 7.16
N PHE A 220 11.64 15.38 8.06
CA PHE A 220 11.66 15.09 9.50
C PHE A 220 10.24 15.01 10.07
N ASP A 221 9.30 15.81 9.59
CA ASP A 221 7.89 15.73 10.00
C ASP A 221 7.21 14.47 9.44
N ALA A 222 7.53 14.01 8.23
CA ALA A 222 7.04 12.74 7.69
C ALA A 222 7.61 11.54 8.46
N VAL A 223 8.92 11.56 8.77
CA VAL A 223 9.57 10.53 9.60
C VAL A 223 9.07 10.58 11.04
N LYS A 224 8.83 11.76 11.59
CA LYS A 224 8.25 11.97 12.93
C LYS A 224 6.78 11.58 12.95
N MET A 225 6.01 11.84 11.89
CA MET A 225 4.64 11.38 11.72
C MET A 225 4.60 9.85 11.68
N LEU A 226 5.43 9.20 10.87
CA LEU A 226 5.57 7.74 10.81
C LEU A 226 6.01 7.14 12.16
N LYS A 227 6.98 7.76 12.86
CA LYS A 227 7.41 7.34 14.20
C LYS A 227 6.34 7.57 15.27
N SER A 228 5.58 8.67 15.17
CA SER A 228 4.49 9.02 16.11
C SER A 228 3.23 8.19 15.89
N ALA A 229 2.97 7.78 14.64
CA ALA A 229 1.86 6.91 14.28
C ALA A 229 2.06 5.49 14.82
N ASP A 230 3.30 5.14 15.19
CA ASP A 230 3.71 3.88 15.82
C ASP A 230 2.82 2.70 15.39
N PRO A 231 2.90 2.27 14.11
CA PRO A 231 2.04 1.22 13.57
C PRO A 231 2.17 -0.12 14.32
N SER A 232 3.19 -0.26 15.17
CA SER A 232 3.36 -1.38 16.08
C SER A 232 2.41 -1.33 17.30
N LYS A 233 1.95 -0.13 17.69
CA LYS A 233 0.98 0.13 18.77
C LYS A 233 -0.45 0.32 18.29
N TYR A 234 -0.72 0.28 16.99
CA TYR A 234 -2.10 0.28 16.49
C TYR A 234 -2.84 -0.95 17.06
N LYS A 235 -3.69 -0.70 18.06
CA LYS A 235 -4.62 -1.69 18.59
C LYS A 235 -5.92 -1.54 17.82
N PRO A 236 -6.30 -2.51 16.95
CA PRO A 236 -7.61 -2.47 16.32
C PRO A 236 -8.68 -2.47 17.41
N ALA A 237 -9.68 -1.61 17.26
CA ALA A 237 -10.81 -1.61 18.19
C ALA A 237 -11.65 -2.86 17.96
N VAL A 238 -11.77 -3.66 19.02
CA VAL A 238 -12.68 -4.81 19.21
C VAL A 238 -12.41 -6.02 18.29
N GLY A 239 -11.77 -7.06 18.85
CA GLY A 239 -12.05 -8.46 18.47
C GLY A 239 -10.92 -9.32 17.93
N GLU A 240 -9.85 -8.76 17.34
CA GLU A 240 -8.86 -9.61 16.64
C GLU A 240 -7.50 -9.62 17.36
N ARG A 241 -7.12 -10.79 17.91
CA ARG A 241 -5.75 -11.05 18.35
C ARG A 241 -4.87 -11.25 17.11
N ARG A 242 -3.75 -10.51 17.03
CA ARG A 242 -2.63 -10.88 16.14
C ARG A 242 -2.20 -12.31 16.48
N GLN A 243 -2.53 -13.27 15.64
CA GLN A 243 -1.78 -14.52 15.62
C GLN A 243 -0.43 -14.19 14.97
N HIS A 244 0.64 -14.28 15.76
CA HIS A 244 1.98 -14.33 15.20
C HIS A 244 2.03 -15.49 14.21
N ALA A 245 2.32 -15.18 12.94
CA ALA A 245 2.65 -16.19 11.95
C ALA A 245 3.95 -16.88 12.39
N GLY A 246 3.81 -18.06 13.00
CA GLY A 246 4.89 -19.03 13.09
C GLY A 246 5.10 -19.72 11.73
N PRO A 247 6.25 -20.35 11.50
CA PRO A 247 6.66 -20.84 10.18
C PRO A 247 5.97 -22.12 9.67
N ASP A 248 4.94 -22.64 10.35
CA ASP A 248 4.37 -23.96 10.05
C ASP A 248 2.95 -23.91 9.47
N CYS A 249 2.82 -23.45 8.23
CA CYS A 249 1.63 -23.73 7.41
C CYS A 249 2.08 -24.41 6.11
N GLN A 250 2.48 -25.67 6.23
CA GLN A 250 2.51 -26.60 5.10
C GLN A 250 1.07 -27.02 4.80
N CYS A 251 0.55 -26.62 3.64
CA CYS A 251 -0.64 -27.24 3.07
C CYS A 251 -0.23 -28.62 2.53
N SER A 252 -0.77 -29.69 3.11
CA SER A 252 -0.75 -31.02 2.52
C SER A 252 -1.90 -31.13 1.51
N ASP A 253 -1.62 -31.85 0.42
CA ASP A 253 -2.44 -32.05 -0.79
C ASP A 253 -3.88 -32.51 -0.56
#